data_AF-A0A1F6YRZ1-F1
#
_entry.id   AF-A0A1F6YRZ1-F1
#
_cell.length_a   1.000
_cell.length_b   1.000
_cell.length_c   1.000
_cell.angle_alpha   90.00
_cell.angle_beta   90.00
_cell.angle_gamma   90.00
#
_symmetry.space_group_name_H-M   'P 1'
#
loop_
_entity.id
_entity.type
_entity.pdbx_description
1 polymer ?
#
loop_
_entity_poly.entity_id
_entity_poly.type
_entity_poly.pdbx_seq_one_letter_code
_entity_poly.pdbx_strand_id
1 'polypeptide(L)'
;MTRQENYKISKILAEEIKDSRENPTIKVSVFVGDISDSFSVPSGASTGIHEAHELRDVDGKGVQNAIKKVNTVIASALVGQDVLNQKEIDRLMIELDGTKNKDNLGANSMVGVSIACAKTAAKVTNQEVYQYLQTLIEIKPSRKVPYLFINLLEGGKHTDNGLAFQEYHVIPNVEDATEALDMSIKIQNTLKEIITKDLGEESLVLGDEGGFAPKTKDIRKPLLYLTEAIKQNNLQDKVYLSLDVASSSFFKDGIYEIAEKKVTKEELFVIYKSLISKFNLFSIEDPFDEEDFESFKKIKDVKDSLFIVGDDLTVSNQILLKKAIEKGSVNAMIIKPNQIGTLSETLETMRLARENNIEIIVSHRSGETNDDFISDLAYAFSCFGLKTGSSFRPERMVKYQRLIEISK
;
A
#
# COMPACT_ATOMS: atom_id res chain seq x y z
N MET A 1 23.50 -39.56 -2.69
CA MET A 1 23.67 -38.33 -3.49
C MET A 1 22.28 -37.92 -3.95
N THR A 2 21.59 -37.13 -3.14
CA THR A 2 20.35 -36.46 -3.55
C THR A 2 20.70 -35.58 -4.75
N ARG A 3 19.93 -35.65 -5.85
CA ARG A 3 20.04 -34.68 -6.93
C ARG A 3 19.92 -33.31 -6.27
N GLN A 4 20.96 -32.50 -6.36
CA GLN A 4 20.84 -31.07 -6.11
C GLN A 4 19.86 -30.57 -7.17
N GLU A 5 18.58 -30.44 -6.81
CA GLU A 5 17.59 -29.84 -7.69
C GLU A 5 18.06 -28.42 -7.95
N ASN A 6 18.46 -28.18 -9.18
CA ASN A 6 19.13 -26.96 -9.56
C ASN A 6 18.06 -25.99 -10.05
N TYR A 7 17.48 -25.20 -9.14
CA TYR A 7 16.41 -24.25 -9.46
C TYR A 7 16.95 -22.96 -10.09
N LYS A 8 17.81 -23.13 -11.11
CA LYS A 8 18.43 -22.02 -11.79
C LYS A 8 17.43 -21.27 -12.66
N ILE A 9 17.48 -19.94 -12.58
CA ILE A 9 16.76 -19.06 -13.47
C ILE A 9 17.21 -19.36 -14.91
N SER A 10 16.30 -19.84 -15.75
CA SER A 10 16.54 -20.13 -17.16
C SER A 10 16.23 -18.93 -18.04
N LYS A 11 15.29 -18.08 -17.64
CA LYS A 11 14.82 -16.92 -18.42
C LYS A 11 14.12 -15.89 -17.52
N ILE A 12 14.23 -14.62 -17.90
CA ILE A 12 13.44 -13.51 -17.35
C ILE A 12 12.86 -12.74 -18.53
N LEU A 13 11.58 -12.39 -18.45
CA LEU A 13 10.88 -11.58 -19.47
C LEU A 13 10.05 -10.49 -18.81
N ALA A 14 10.09 -9.29 -19.36
CA ALA A 14 9.16 -8.21 -19.09
C ALA A 14 8.32 -7.89 -20.32
N GLU A 15 7.05 -7.61 -20.09
CA GLU A 15 6.07 -7.12 -21.07
C GLU A 15 5.35 -5.88 -20.53
N GLU A 16 4.88 -5.03 -21.45
CA GLU A 16 4.01 -3.91 -21.10
C GLU A 16 2.58 -4.41 -20.90
N ILE A 17 1.98 -3.98 -19.80
CA ILE A 17 0.56 -4.15 -19.50
C ILE A 17 -0.02 -2.80 -19.08
N LYS A 18 -1.30 -2.76 -18.72
CA LYS A 18 -1.95 -1.57 -18.18
C LYS A 18 -2.26 -1.74 -16.70
N ASP A 19 -2.12 -0.65 -15.95
CA ASP A 19 -2.66 -0.52 -14.60
C ASP A 19 -4.17 -0.19 -14.62
N SER A 20 -4.80 -0.10 -13.46
CA SER A 20 -6.23 0.16 -13.26
C SER A 20 -6.67 1.57 -13.67
N ARG A 21 -5.71 2.45 -13.95
CA ARG A 21 -5.90 3.81 -14.47
C ARG A 21 -5.57 3.89 -15.96
N GLU A 22 -5.41 2.74 -16.63
CA GLU A 22 -5.04 2.60 -18.04
C GLU A 22 -3.66 3.17 -18.40
N ASN A 23 -2.78 3.42 -17.43
CA ASN A 23 -1.40 3.80 -17.70
C ASN A 23 -0.54 2.55 -17.95
N PRO A 24 0.51 2.65 -18.80
CA PRO A 24 1.46 1.56 -18.96
C PRO A 24 2.10 1.17 -17.63
N THR A 25 2.29 -0.13 -17.41
CA THR A 25 3.16 -0.68 -16.36
C THR A 25 3.79 -1.98 -16.86
N ILE A 26 4.67 -2.60 -16.08
CA ILE A 26 5.36 -3.83 -16.49
C ILE A 26 4.81 -5.04 -15.75
N LYS A 27 4.77 -6.17 -16.47
CA LYS A 27 4.67 -7.50 -15.89
C LYS A 27 5.96 -8.25 -16.16
N VAL A 28 6.55 -8.81 -15.10
CA VAL A 28 7.78 -9.58 -15.19
C VAL A 28 7.50 -11.05 -14.90
N SER A 29 8.00 -11.95 -15.75
CA SER A 29 7.92 -13.39 -15.60
C SER A 29 9.32 -14.00 -15.46
N VAL A 30 9.50 -14.89 -14.48
CA VAL A 30 10.75 -15.60 -14.21
C VAL A 30 10.53 -17.10 -14.44
N PHE A 31 11.51 -17.77 -15.05
CA PHE A 31 11.41 -19.17 -15.44
C PHE A 31 12.53 -19.99 -14.81
N VAL A 32 12.19 -21.22 -14.40
CA VAL A 32 13.11 -22.29 -14.00
C VAL A 32 12.70 -23.54 -14.78
N GLY A 33 13.43 -23.83 -15.86
CA GLY A 33 12.99 -24.83 -16.84
C GLY A 33 11.63 -24.44 -17.45
N ASP A 34 10.65 -25.34 -17.33
CA ASP A 34 9.27 -25.14 -17.81
C ASP A 34 8.33 -24.50 -16.75
N ILE A 35 8.81 -24.31 -15.52
CA ILE A 35 8.04 -23.69 -14.44
C ILE A 35 8.28 -22.19 -14.46
N SER A 36 7.21 -21.40 -14.37
CA SER A 36 7.30 -19.95 -14.25
C SER A 36 6.16 -19.37 -13.42
N ASP A 37 6.43 -18.18 -12.90
CA ASP A 37 5.42 -17.29 -12.34
C ASP A 37 5.74 -15.84 -12.73
N SER A 38 4.83 -14.92 -12.42
CA SER A 38 4.92 -13.52 -12.81
C SER A 38 4.41 -12.55 -11.75
N PHE A 39 4.94 -11.33 -11.78
CA PHE A 39 4.47 -10.22 -10.96
C PHE A 39 4.15 -9.01 -11.84
N SER A 40 2.99 -8.40 -11.62
CA SER A 40 2.56 -7.17 -12.29
C SER A 40 2.77 -5.98 -11.35
N VAL A 41 3.57 -5.00 -11.79
CA VAL A 41 4.05 -3.94 -10.90
C VAL A 41 3.01 -2.81 -10.78
N PRO A 42 2.59 -2.41 -9.57
CA PRO A 42 1.69 -1.27 -9.39
C PRO A 42 2.42 0.08 -9.51
N SER A 43 1.68 1.16 -9.71
CA SER A 43 2.16 2.54 -9.79
C SER A 43 1.32 3.51 -8.94
N GLY A 44 1.93 4.57 -8.40
CA GLY A 44 1.28 5.56 -7.53
C GLY A 44 0.65 6.76 -8.25
N ALA A 45 -0.17 7.52 -7.51
CA ALA A 45 -0.68 8.85 -7.91
C ALA A 45 0.02 9.94 -7.08
N SER A 46 0.02 9.79 -5.75
CA SER A 46 0.97 10.45 -4.88
C SER A 46 2.23 9.59 -4.76
N THR A 47 3.37 10.26 -4.81
CA THR A 47 4.69 9.69 -4.58
C THR A 47 5.38 10.60 -3.59
N GLY A 48 5.79 10.07 -2.44
CA GLY A 48 6.66 10.80 -1.53
C GLY A 48 7.99 11.15 -2.22
N ILE A 49 8.63 12.24 -1.81
CA ILE A 49 9.83 12.76 -2.47
C ILE A 49 11.05 11.82 -2.32
N HIS A 50 10.98 10.88 -1.37
CA HIS A 50 12.04 9.91 -1.09
C HIS A 50 11.75 8.49 -1.62
N GLU A 51 10.67 8.29 -2.37
CA GLU A 51 10.41 7.00 -3.01
C GLU A 51 11.52 6.62 -3.99
N ALA A 52 11.77 5.32 -4.14
CA ALA A 52 12.62 4.81 -5.19
C ALA A 52 12.04 5.16 -6.57
N HIS A 53 12.93 5.49 -7.51
CA HIS A 53 12.56 6.05 -8.81
C HIS A 53 11.87 5.00 -9.70
N GLU A 54 10.61 5.27 -10.05
CA GLU A 54 9.92 4.55 -11.11
C GLU A 54 10.45 4.97 -12.49
N LEU A 55 11.08 4.04 -13.22
CA LEU A 55 11.64 4.36 -14.53
C LEU A 55 10.53 4.46 -15.58
N ARG A 56 10.33 5.68 -16.07
CA ARG A 56 9.40 6.04 -17.15
C ARG A 56 10.16 6.53 -18.39
N ASP A 57 9.53 6.40 -19.55
CA ASP A 57 10.04 6.94 -20.81
C ASP A 57 9.91 8.47 -20.88
N VAL A 58 10.42 9.09 -21.94
CA VAL A 58 10.50 10.57 -22.08
C VAL A 58 9.12 11.25 -22.07
N ASP A 59 8.05 10.51 -22.42
CA ASP A 59 6.67 10.99 -22.34
C ASP A 59 6.09 10.99 -20.92
N GLY A 60 6.86 10.49 -19.93
CA GLY A 60 6.48 10.41 -18.52
C GLY A 60 5.53 9.26 -18.18
N LYS A 61 5.18 8.40 -19.15
CA LYS A 61 4.23 7.29 -18.95
C LYS A 61 4.71 5.96 -19.50
N GLY A 62 5.40 5.95 -20.62
CA GLY A 62 5.91 4.72 -21.23
C GLY A 62 6.85 3.95 -20.31
N VAL A 63 6.96 2.64 -20.51
CA VAL A 63 7.78 1.73 -19.69
C VAL A 63 8.75 0.89 -20.54
N GLN A 64 9.01 1.29 -21.79
CA GLN A 64 9.85 0.54 -22.71
C GLN A 64 11.31 0.52 -22.25
N ASN A 65 11.80 1.60 -21.62
CA ASN A 65 13.11 1.59 -20.99
C ASN A 65 13.19 0.59 -19.83
N ALA A 66 12.18 0.56 -18.95
CA ALA A 66 12.10 -0.40 -17.85
C ALA A 66 12.08 -1.86 -18.34
N ILE A 67 11.28 -2.15 -19.37
CA ILE A 67 11.23 -3.46 -20.04
C ILE A 67 12.59 -3.83 -20.63
N LYS A 68 13.25 -2.89 -21.32
CA LYS A 68 14.58 -3.11 -21.88
C LYS A 68 15.60 -3.42 -20.79
N LYS A 69 15.56 -2.72 -19.65
CA LYS A 69 16.45 -2.98 -18.50
C LYS A 69 16.25 -4.40 -17.96
N VAL A 70 15.00 -4.86 -17.83
CA VAL A 70 14.70 -6.24 -17.41
C VAL A 70 15.21 -7.26 -18.43
N ASN A 71 14.80 -7.13 -19.69
CA ASN A 71 15.05 -8.12 -20.74
C ASN A 71 16.52 -8.22 -21.18
N THR A 72 17.34 -7.22 -20.88
CA THR A 72 18.75 -7.19 -21.29
C THR A 72 19.68 -7.19 -20.09
N VAL A 73 19.68 -6.13 -19.29
CA VAL A 73 20.67 -5.90 -18.23
C VAL A 73 20.45 -6.84 -17.05
N ILE A 74 19.23 -6.86 -16.49
CA ILE A 74 18.91 -7.70 -15.33
C ILE A 74 18.91 -9.18 -15.69
N ALA A 75 18.28 -9.56 -16.82
CA ALA A 75 18.27 -10.94 -17.29
C ALA A 75 19.69 -11.50 -17.47
N SER A 76 20.62 -10.73 -18.05
CA SER A 76 22.00 -11.19 -18.25
C SER A 76 22.75 -11.43 -16.94
N ALA A 77 22.41 -10.68 -15.88
CA ALA A 77 23.06 -10.82 -14.58
C ALA A 77 22.50 -11.97 -13.73
N LEU A 78 21.21 -12.28 -13.88
CA LEU A 78 20.50 -13.23 -12.99
C LEU A 78 20.28 -14.61 -13.60
N VAL A 79 20.28 -14.78 -14.92
CA VAL A 79 20.17 -16.11 -15.54
C VAL A 79 21.31 -17.01 -15.05
N GLY A 80 20.97 -18.19 -14.56
CA GLY A 80 21.90 -19.15 -13.97
C GLY A 80 22.07 -19.03 -12.45
N GLN A 81 21.54 -17.98 -11.82
CA GLN A 81 21.42 -17.88 -10.36
C GLN A 81 20.32 -18.81 -9.85
N ASP A 82 20.45 -19.28 -8.61
CA ASP A 82 19.44 -20.08 -7.93
C ASP A 82 18.26 -19.18 -7.50
N VAL A 83 17.05 -19.47 -7.99
CA VAL A 83 15.84 -18.69 -7.71
C VAL A 83 15.48 -18.67 -6.22
N LEU A 84 15.96 -19.66 -5.44
CA LEU A 84 15.72 -19.74 -4.00
C LEU A 84 16.54 -18.74 -3.20
N ASN A 85 17.59 -18.15 -3.79
CA ASN A 85 18.46 -17.20 -3.10
C ASN A 85 17.98 -15.76 -3.29
N GLN A 86 16.79 -15.45 -2.76
CA GLN A 86 16.14 -14.14 -2.89
C GLN A 86 17.07 -12.97 -2.52
N LYS A 87 17.80 -13.11 -1.40
CA LYS A 87 18.71 -12.08 -0.90
C LYS A 87 19.86 -11.80 -1.88
N GLU A 88 20.42 -12.84 -2.50
CA GLU A 88 21.48 -12.70 -3.49
C GLU A 88 20.95 -12.08 -4.79
N ILE A 89 19.79 -12.52 -5.26
CA ILE A 89 19.13 -11.95 -6.44
C ILE A 89 18.92 -10.44 -6.26
N ASP A 90 18.34 -10.03 -5.14
CA ASP A 90 18.09 -8.62 -4.85
C ASP A 90 19.41 -7.84 -4.66
N ARG A 91 20.41 -8.42 -3.98
CA ARG A 91 21.74 -7.81 -3.84
C ARG A 91 22.39 -7.54 -5.19
N LEU A 92 22.39 -8.53 -6.09
CA LEU A 92 22.96 -8.39 -7.44
C LEU A 92 22.27 -7.28 -8.23
N MET A 93 20.93 -7.15 -8.14
CA MET A 93 20.21 -6.05 -8.80
C MET A 93 20.56 -4.69 -8.20
N ILE A 94 20.67 -4.58 -6.86
CA ILE A 94 21.06 -3.34 -6.18
C ILE A 94 22.48 -2.92 -6.57
N GLU A 95 23.42 -3.85 -6.62
CA GLU A 95 24.80 -3.61 -7.04
C GLU A 95 24.90 -3.23 -8.51
N LEU A 96 24.09 -3.86 -9.36
CA LEU A 96 24.02 -3.57 -10.80
C LEU A 96 23.40 -2.21 -11.09
N ASP A 97 22.41 -1.78 -10.29
CA ASP A 97 21.86 -0.44 -10.37
C ASP A 97 22.90 0.61 -9.94
N GLY A 98 23.52 0.42 -8.77
CA GLY A 98 24.61 1.24 -8.26
C GLY A 98 24.20 2.63 -7.76
N THR A 99 22.90 2.93 -7.68
CA THR A 99 22.38 4.21 -7.21
C THR A 99 21.60 4.05 -5.90
N LYS A 100 21.39 5.15 -5.17
CA LYS A 100 20.66 5.12 -3.90
C LYS A 100 19.16 4.91 -4.11
N ASN A 101 18.60 5.51 -5.17
CA ASN A 101 17.16 5.56 -5.42
C ASN A 101 16.72 4.69 -6.60
N LYS A 102 17.57 3.78 -7.08
CA LYS A 102 17.25 2.87 -8.20
C LYS A 102 17.04 3.61 -9.53
N ASP A 103 17.79 4.70 -9.73
CA ASP A 103 17.67 5.62 -10.86
C ASP A 103 18.10 5.00 -12.19
N ASN A 104 18.98 3.98 -12.17
CA ASN A 104 19.56 3.40 -13.38
C ASN A 104 18.72 2.25 -13.95
N LEU A 105 18.27 1.32 -13.10
CA LEU A 105 17.45 0.18 -13.49
C LEU A 105 15.95 0.48 -13.38
N GLY A 106 15.55 1.36 -12.46
CA GLY A 106 14.15 1.61 -12.11
C GLY A 106 13.66 0.67 -11.02
N ALA A 107 13.03 1.25 -9.98
CA ALA A 107 12.41 0.51 -8.90
C ALA A 107 11.31 -0.45 -9.40
N ASN A 108 10.57 -0.04 -10.43
CA ASN A 108 9.58 -0.87 -11.11
C ASN A 108 10.20 -2.12 -11.74
N SER A 109 11.31 -1.99 -12.48
CA SER A 109 12.05 -3.13 -13.04
C SER A 109 12.56 -4.09 -11.97
N MET A 110 13.17 -3.53 -10.91
CA MET A 110 13.78 -4.33 -9.84
C MET A 110 12.74 -5.08 -9.02
N VAL A 111 11.67 -4.41 -8.58
CA VAL A 111 10.61 -5.05 -7.76
C VAL A 111 9.83 -6.08 -8.59
N GLY A 112 9.66 -5.80 -9.89
CA GLY A 112 9.13 -6.70 -10.90
C GLY A 112 9.83 -8.06 -10.88
N VAL A 113 11.15 -8.04 -11.07
CA VAL A 113 11.99 -9.24 -11.07
C VAL A 113 12.06 -9.89 -9.69
N SER A 114 12.22 -9.07 -8.64
CA SER A 114 12.37 -9.51 -7.25
C SER A 114 11.20 -10.39 -6.79
N ILE A 115 9.96 -9.91 -6.97
CA ILE A 115 8.76 -10.64 -6.55
C ILE A 115 8.45 -11.80 -7.50
N ALA A 116 8.68 -11.66 -8.80
CA ALA A 116 8.52 -12.76 -9.76
C ALA A 116 9.48 -13.94 -9.44
N CYS A 117 10.69 -13.66 -8.94
CA CYS A 117 11.59 -14.69 -8.41
C CYS A 117 10.96 -15.40 -7.21
N ALA A 118 10.45 -14.66 -6.22
CA ALA A 118 9.83 -15.25 -5.03
C ALA A 118 8.60 -16.14 -5.37
N LYS A 119 7.73 -15.68 -6.28
CA LYS A 119 6.57 -16.47 -6.74
C LYS A 119 7.01 -17.73 -7.49
N THR A 120 8.02 -17.62 -8.34
CA THR A 120 8.59 -18.77 -9.05
C THR A 120 9.26 -19.76 -8.08
N ALA A 121 9.97 -19.26 -7.08
CA ALA A 121 10.59 -20.05 -6.03
C ALA A 121 9.58 -20.83 -5.18
N ALA A 122 8.46 -20.20 -4.81
CA ALA A 122 7.34 -20.88 -4.16
C ALA A 122 6.81 -22.03 -5.04
N LYS A 123 6.62 -21.77 -6.34
CA LYS A 123 6.10 -22.77 -7.27
C LYS A 123 7.03 -23.95 -7.51
N VAL A 124 8.34 -23.73 -7.70
CA VAL A 124 9.31 -24.83 -7.91
C VAL A 124 9.53 -25.66 -6.64
N THR A 125 9.26 -25.09 -5.47
CA THR A 125 9.32 -25.80 -4.18
C THR A 125 7.96 -26.35 -3.74
N ASN A 126 6.93 -26.24 -4.58
CA ASN A 126 5.57 -26.71 -4.30
C ASN A 126 4.99 -26.14 -3.00
N GLN A 127 5.19 -24.83 -2.79
CA GLN A 127 4.67 -24.05 -1.68
C GLN A 127 3.72 -22.97 -2.19
N GLU A 128 2.76 -22.57 -1.36
CA GLU A 128 2.03 -21.32 -1.56
C GLU A 128 2.98 -20.12 -1.39
N VAL A 129 2.68 -19.00 -2.03
CA VAL A 129 3.54 -17.79 -1.98
C VAL A 129 3.75 -17.35 -0.53
N TYR A 130 2.69 -17.22 0.27
CA TYR A 130 2.83 -16.84 1.69
C TYR A 130 3.71 -17.81 2.51
N GLN A 131 3.69 -19.11 2.20
CA GLN A 131 4.52 -20.12 2.89
C GLN A 131 5.99 -19.93 2.55
N TYR A 132 6.29 -19.71 1.26
CA TYR A 132 7.65 -19.43 0.82
C TYR A 132 8.19 -18.14 1.45
N LEU A 133 7.38 -17.08 1.50
CA LEU A 133 7.78 -15.81 2.14
C LEU A 133 8.18 -16.01 3.61
N GLN A 134 7.46 -16.84 4.36
CA GLN A 134 7.79 -17.16 5.76
C GLN A 134 9.16 -17.82 5.94
N THR A 135 9.70 -18.46 4.89
CA THR A 135 11.04 -19.05 4.93
C THR A 135 12.17 -18.04 4.73
N LEU A 136 11.86 -16.85 4.19
CA LEU A 136 12.86 -15.85 3.83
C LEU A 136 13.39 -15.08 5.04
N ILE A 137 12.53 -14.80 6.03
CA ILE A 137 12.88 -14.02 7.21
C ILE A 137 11.87 -14.24 8.34
N GLU A 138 12.32 -14.08 9.59
CA GLU A 138 11.42 -14.06 10.74
C GLU A 138 11.00 -12.61 11.05
N ILE A 139 9.69 -12.38 11.18
CA ILE A 139 9.11 -11.08 11.52
C ILE A 139 8.11 -11.30 12.67
N LYS A 140 8.24 -10.52 13.74
CA LYS A 140 7.35 -10.62 14.91
C LYS A 140 5.89 -10.38 14.49
N PRO A 141 4.99 -11.35 14.68
CA PRO A 141 3.61 -11.27 14.21
C PRO A 141 2.81 -10.20 14.96
N SER A 142 1.72 -9.74 14.34
CA SER A 142 0.76 -8.80 14.94
C SER A 142 -0.63 -9.41 15.05
N ARG A 143 -1.26 -9.74 13.91
CA ARG A 143 -2.61 -10.32 13.85
C ARG A 143 -2.64 -11.55 12.97
N LYS A 144 -3.45 -12.55 13.36
CA LYS A 144 -3.67 -13.76 12.55
C LYS A 144 -4.27 -13.44 11.18
N VAL A 145 -5.28 -12.56 11.18
CA VAL A 145 -5.88 -12.00 9.96
C VAL A 145 -5.71 -10.48 10.03
N PRO A 146 -5.08 -9.86 9.02
CA PRO A 146 -4.88 -8.42 9.01
C PRO A 146 -6.23 -7.70 9.02
N TYR A 147 -6.31 -6.56 9.72
CA TYR A 147 -7.45 -5.66 9.57
C TYR A 147 -7.59 -5.19 8.12
N LEU A 148 -8.82 -5.13 7.60
CA LEU A 148 -9.08 -4.59 6.27
C LEU A 148 -9.33 -3.08 6.37
N PHE A 149 -8.41 -2.27 5.84
CA PHE A 149 -8.55 -0.83 5.73
C PHE A 149 -9.26 -0.52 4.40
N ILE A 150 -10.59 -0.46 4.44
CA ILE A 150 -11.40 -0.36 3.21
C ILE A 150 -11.74 1.10 2.94
N ASN A 151 -11.14 1.65 1.88
CA ASN A 151 -11.37 3.02 1.43
C ASN A 151 -12.75 3.16 0.78
N LEU A 152 -13.71 3.78 1.48
CA LEU A 152 -15.09 3.91 0.99
C LEU A 152 -15.43 5.30 0.47
N LEU A 153 -14.66 6.33 0.85
CA LEU A 153 -14.80 7.68 0.34
C LEU A 153 -13.44 8.27 0.00
N GLU A 154 -13.36 8.90 -1.16
CA GLU A 154 -12.12 9.42 -1.73
C GLU A 154 -12.15 10.94 -1.87
N GLY A 155 -10.98 11.55 -1.74
CA GLY A 155 -10.69 12.96 -1.97
C GLY A 155 -9.26 13.15 -2.46
N GLY A 156 -8.70 14.35 -2.27
CA GLY A 156 -7.29 14.63 -2.54
C GLY A 156 -6.90 14.34 -3.99
N LYS A 157 -5.72 13.73 -4.20
CA LYS A 157 -5.21 13.44 -5.55
C LYS A 157 -5.94 12.32 -6.28
N HIS A 158 -6.81 11.55 -5.60
CA HIS A 158 -7.57 10.46 -6.21
C HIS A 158 -8.81 10.94 -6.96
N THR A 159 -9.23 12.22 -6.78
CA THR A 159 -10.44 12.75 -7.40
C THR A 159 -10.50 14.28 -7.41
N ASP A 160 -11.18 14.86 -8.40
CA ASP A 160 -11.45 16.31 -8.47
C ASP A 160 -12.83 16.67 -7.87
N ASN A 161 -12.98 16.43 -6.56
CA ASN A 161 -14.25 16.65 -5.84
C ASN A 161 -14.23 17.78 -4.79
N GLY A 162 -13.06 18.40 -4.59
CA GLY A 162 -12.84 19.50 -3.65
C GLY A 162 -12.52 19.10 -2.21
N LEU A 163 -12.44 17.81 -1.88
CA LEU A 163 -11.97 17.33 -0.59
C LEU A 163 -10.44 17.35 -0.52
N ALA A 164 -9.89 17.87 0.58
CA ALA A 164 -8.44 17.88 0.78
C ALA A 164 -7.88 16.53 1.22
N PHE A 165 -8.58 15.81 2.12
CA PHE A 165 -8.10 14.53 2.64
C PHE A 165 -8.36 13.41 1.62
N GLN A 166 -7.42 12.49 1.50
CA GLN A 166 -7.35 11.54 0.41
C GLN A 166 -8.28 10.34 0.58
N GLU A 167 -8.32 9.73 1.76
CA GLU A 167 -9.06 8.48 1.99
C GLU A 167 -9.79 8.49 3.33
N TYR A 168 -10.98 7.90 3.36
CA TYR A 168 -11.76 7.67 4.56
C TYR A 168 -12.15 6.21 4.63
N HIS A 169 -11.60 5.50 5.62
CA HIS A 169 -11.76 4.06 5.71
C HIS A 169 -12.78 3.63 6.75
N VAL A 170 -13.33 2.45 6.50
CA VAL A 170 -13.90 1.61 7.54
C VAL A 170 -12.98 0.43 7.80
N ILE A 171 -12.87 0.04 9.06
CA ILE A 171 -12.06 -1.10 9.49
C ILE A 171 -12.94 -2.03 10.33
N PRO A 172 -13.48 -3.11 9.73
CA PRO A 172 -14.21 -4.13 10.47
C PRO A 172 -13.33 -4.80 11.53
N ASN A 173 -13.81 -4.80 12.77
CA ASN A 173 -13.13 -5.38 13.93
C ASN A 173 -13.55 -6.84 14.15
N VAL A 174 -13.15 -7.71 13.21
CA VAL A 174 -13.41 -9.16 13.24
C VAL A 174 -12.16 -9.93 12.86
N GLU A 175 -12.12 -11.23 13.14
CA GLU A 175 -10.98 -12.11 12.81
C GLU A 175 -11.21 -12.96 11.55
N ASP A 176 -12.37 -12.83 10.90
CA ASP A 176 -12.70 -13.51 9.66
C ASP A 176 -12.70 -12.52 8.49
N ALA A 177 -11.86 -12.78 7.47
CA ALA A 177 -11.72 -11.89 6.33
C ALA A 177 -13.01 -11.80 5.47
N THR A 178 -13.82 -12.86 5.46
CA THR A 178 -15.11 -12.88 4.73
C THR A 178 -16.12 -11.99 5.45
N GLU A 179 -16.26 -12.14 6.77
CA GLU A 179 -17.14 -11.30 7.60
C GLU A 179 -16.72 -9.82 7.51
N ALA A 180 -15.41 -9.54 7.55
CA ALA A 180 -14.90 -8.18 7.39
C ALA A 180 -15.31 -7.57 6.05
N LEU A 181 -15.09 -8.28 4.94
CA LEU A 181 -15.47 -7.82 3.62
C LEU A 181 -16.98 -7.61 3.48
N ASP A 182 -17.79 -8.55 3.96
CA ASP A 182 -19.25 -8.49 3.93
C ASP A 182 -19.80 -7.28 4.71
N MET A 183 -19.22 -6.97 5.87
CA MET A 183 -19.56 -5.78 6.64
C MET A 183 -19.28 -4.50 5.85
N SER A 184 -18.12 -4.41 5.20
CA SER A 184 -17.74 -3.25 4.40
C SER A 184 -18.64 -3.07 3.17
N ILE A 185 -19.01 -4.15 2.48
CA ILE A 185 -19.95 -4.11 1.34
C ILE A 185 -21.32 -3.59 1.79
N LYS A 186 -21.84 -4.03 2.94
CA LYS A 186 -23.10 -3.53 3.50
C LYS A 186 -23.03 -2.02 3.76
N ILE A 187 -21.96 -1.56 4.40
CA ILE A 187 -21.75 -0.13 4.66
C ILE A 187 -21.67 0.66 3.35
N GLN A 188 -20.93 0.15 2.36
CA GLN A 188 -20.79 0.81 1.05
C GLN A 188 -22.13 0.94 0.32
N ASN A 189 -22.98 -0.08 0.37
CA ASN A 189 -24.32 -0.03 -0.22
C ASN A 189 -25.21 1.03 0.47
N THR A 190 -25.21 1.08 1.81
CA THR A 190 -25.94 2.13 2.54
C THR A 190 -25.37 3.52 2.28
N LEU A 191 -24.05 3.64 2.14
CA LEU A 191 -23.38 4.89 1.80
C LEU A 191 -23.83 5.42 0.44
N LYS A 192 -24.02 4.54 -0.55
CA LYS A 192 -24.60 4.89 -1.86
C LYS A 192 -25.96 5.56 -1.70
N GLU A 193 -26.84 5.00 -0.88
CA GLU A 193 -28.18 5.54 -0.62
C GLU A 193 -28.13 6.90 0.08
N ILE A 194 -27.26 7.04 1.09
CA ILE A 194 -27.06 8.29 1.83
C ILE A 194 -26.56 9.41 0.89
N ILE A 195 -25.55 9.12 0.06
CA ILE A 195 -24.99 10.10 -0.89
C ILE A 195 -26.04 10.48 -1.92
N THR A 196 -26.76 9.51 -2.48
CA THR A 196 -27.82 9.76 -3.47
C THR A 196 -28.91 10.68 -2.91
N LYS A 197 -29.30 10.45 -1.65
CA LYS A 197 -30.31 11.26 -0.98
C LYS A 197 -29.85 12.70 -0.71
N ASP A 198 -28.59 12.90 -0.36
CA ASP A 198 -28.05 14.23 0.00
C ASP A 198 -27.58 15.04 -1.21
N LEU A 199 -27.00 14.38 -2.23
CA LEU A 199 -26.30 15.02 -3.34
C LEU A 199 -26.77 14.59 -4.74
N GLY A 200 -27.80 13.75 -4.84
CA GLY A 200 -28.28 13.22 -6.12
C GLY A 200 -27.47 12.04 -6.65
N GLU A 201 -28.05 11.31 -7.61
CA GLU A 201 -27.46 10.10 -8.22
C GLU A 201 -26.21 10.43 -9.05
N GLU A 202 -26.15 11.63 -9.63
CA GLU A 202 -25.00 12.15 -10.36
C GLU A 202 -23.73 12.30 -9.51
N SER A 203 -23.88 12.26 -8.18
CA SER A 203 -22.77 12.34 -7.23
C SER A 203 -22.14 10.98 -6.90
N LEU A 204 -22.64 9.88 -7.48
CA LEU A 204 -22.11 8.52 -7.31
C LEU A 204 -20.89 8.24 -8.23
N VAL A 205 -19.93 9.17 -8.24
CA VAL A 205 -18.67 8.99 -8.94
C VAL A 205 -17.73 8.14 -8.09
N LEU A 206 -17.06 7.17 -8.69
CA LEU A 206 -16.01 6.38 -8.03
C LEU A 206 -14.64 6.99 -8.30
N GLY A 207 -13.79 7.04 -7.27
CA GLY A 207 -12.39 7.39 -7.43
C GLY A 207 -11.54 6.25 -7.99
N ASP A 208 -10.22 6.44 -7.93
CA ASP A 208 -9.21 5.48 -8.42
C ASP A 208 -9.23 4.17 -7.63
N GLU A 209 -9.68 4.20 -6.37
CA GLU A 209 -9.66 3.04 -5.47
C GLU A 209 -11.03 2.40 -5.24
N GLY A 210 -12.07 2.93 -5.89
CA GLY A 210 -13.43 2.39 -5.90
C GLY A 210 -14.32 2.89 -4.76
N GLY A 211 -13.85 3.80 -3.92
CA GLY A 211 -14.67 4.56 -2.99
C GLY A 211 -15.46 5.65 -3.72
N PHE A 212 -16.54 6.15 -3.09
CA PHE A 212 -17.30 7.26 -3.67
C PHE A 212 -16.56 8.58 -3.48
N ALA A 213 -16.68 9.48 -4.46
CA ALA A 213 -16.07 10.80 -4.47
C ALA A 213 -17.13 11.90 -4.41
N PRO A 214 -17.85 12.08 -3.27
CA PRO A 214 -18.91 13.08 -3.18
C PRO A 214 -18.35 14.50 -3.32
N LYS A 215 -19.00 15.35 -4.10
CA LYS A 215 -18.61 16.76 -4.28
C LYS A 215 -18.82 17.55 -2.99
N THR A 216 -17.75 17.78 -2.25
CA THR A 216 -17.79 18.57 -1.02
C THR A 216 -16.42 19.12 -0.66
N LYS A 217 -16.40 20.25 0.05
CA LYS A 217 -15.19 20.86 0.61
C LYS A 217 -15.05 20.61 2.12
N ASP A 218 -16.05 19.98 2.75
CA ASP A 218 -16.05 19.73 4.19
C ASP A 218 -15.44 18.35 4.49
N ILE A 219 -14.22 18.35 5.01
CA ILE A 219 -13.47 17.17 5.45
C ILE A 219 -14.21 16.33 6.53
N ARG A 220 -15.24 16.87 7.18
CA ARG A 220 -16.04 16.15 8.19
C ARG A 220 -17.19 15.39 7.56
N LYS A 221 -17.67 15.83 6.40
CA LYS A 221 -18.86 15.29 5.76
C LYS A 221 -18.72 13.80 5.41
N PRO A 222 -17.57 13.33 4.87
CA PRO A 222 -17.35 11.90 4.67
C PRO A 222 -17.43 11.07 5.96
N LEU A 223 -16.82 11.51 7.06
CA LEU A 223 -16.90 10.83 8.36
C LEU A 223 -18.33 10.78 8.92
N LEU A 224 -19.12 11.84 8.68
CA LEU A 224 -20.54 11.85 9.06
C LEU A 224 -21.34 10.82 8.26
N TYR A 225 -21.10 10.70 6.95
CA TYR A 225 -21.74 9.67 6.14
C TYR A 225 -21.37 8.26 6.57
N LEU A 226 -20.08 7.99 6.83
CA LEU A 226 -19.64 6.68 7.31
C LEU A 226 -20.26 6.36 8.67
N THR A 227 -20.29 7.32 9.60
CA THR A 227 -20.92 7.13 10.91
C THR A 227 -22.40 6.78 10.78
N GLU A 228 -23.13 7.47 9.90
CA GLU A 228 -24.54 7.18 9.65
C GLU A 228 -24.74 5.82 8.98
N ALA A 229 -23.93 5.47 7.97
CA ALA A 229 -23.98 4.18 7.29
C ALA A 229 -23.69 3.01 8.25
N ILE A 230 -22.67 3.13 9.10
CA ILE A 230 -22.35 2.16 10.16
C ILE A 230 -23.52 1.99 11.11
N LYS A 231 -24.15 3.10 11.53
CA LYS A 231 -25.30 3.09 12.43
C LYS A 231 -26.53 2.42 11.82
N GLN A 232 -26.87 2.72 10.57
CA GLN A 232 -28.00 2.10 9.87
C GLN A 232 -27.83 0.58 9.71
N ASN A 233 -26.58 0.10 9.65
CA ASN A 233 -26.26 -1.33 9.61
C ASN A 233 -26.10 -1.99 10.98
N ASN A 234 -26.26 -1.25 12.09
CA ASN A 234 -26.04 -1.74 13.47
C ASN A 234 -24.61 -2.26 13.72
N LEU A 235 -23.59 -1.59 13.19
CA LEU A 235 -22.18 -2.00 13.24
C LEU A 235 -21.28 -1.08 14.11
N GLN A 236 -21.85 -0.20 14.94
CA GLN A 236 -21.11 0.84 15.68
C GLN A 236 -20.00 0.30 16.58
N ASP A 237 -20.19 -0.87 17.18
CA ASP A 237 -19.20 -1.50 18.09
C ASP A 237 -18.26 -2.47 17.36
N LYS A 238 -18.47 -2.66 16.05
CA LYS A 238 -17.74 -3.62 15.22
C LYS A 238 -16.89 -2.97 14.13
N VAL A 239 -16.92 -1.65 13.97
CA VAL A 239 -16.23 -0.97 12.87
C VAL A 239 -15.53 0.27 13.41
N TYR A 240 -14.24 0.37 13.11
CA TYR A 240 -13.49 1.58 13.35
C TYR A 240 -13.47 2.49 12.12
N LEU A 241 -13.19 3.77 12.35
CA LEU A 241 -12.94 4.77 11.31
C LEU A 241 -11.47 5.17 11.31
N SER A 242 -10.90 5.35 10.13
CA SER A 242 -9.57 5.92 9.94
C SER A 242 -9.52 6.89 8.77
N LEU A 243 -8.41 7.62 8.67
CA LEU A 243 -8.13 8.56 7.60
C LEU A 243 -6.75 8.27 7.00
N ASP A 244 -6.64 8.42 5.69
CA ASP A 244 -5.38 8.82 5.05
C ASP A 244 -5.54 10.26 4.57
N VAL A 245 -4.73 11.13 5.16
CA VAL A 245 -4.79 12.55 4.88
C VAL A 245 -3.93 12.92 3.67
N ALA A 246 -2.80 12.23 3.46
CA ALA A 246 -1.78 12.58 2.47
C ALA A 246 -1.45 14.09 2.45
N SER A 247 -1.18 14.66 3.63
CA SER A 247 -1.21 16.12 3.79
C SER A 247 -0.13 16.89 3.00
N SER A 248 0.98 16.23 2.65
CA SER A 248 2.00 16.76 1.74
C SER A 248 1.40 17.20 0.39
N SER A 249 0.30 16.59 -0.05
CA SER A 249 -0.37 16.92 -1.32
C SER A 249 -0.99 18.33 -1.35
N PHE A 250 -1.31 18.90 -0.19
CA PHE A 250 -1.88 20.23 -0.04
C PHE A 250 -1.07 21.13 0.90
N PHE A 251 0.18 20.75 1.20
CA PHE A 251 1.12 21.57 1.94
C PHE A 251 1.95 22.44 0.99
N LYS A 252 1.99 23.75 1.25
CA LYS A 252 2.74 24.71 0.44
C LYS A 252 3.24 25.86 1.30
N ASP A 253 4.54 26.15 1.21
CA ASP A 253 5.18 27.31 1.85
C ASP A 253 4.88 27.42 3.37
N GLY A 254 4.85 26.28 4.08
CA GLY A 254 4.59 26.23 5.52
C GLY A 254 3.10 26.22 5.92
N ILE A 255 2.19 26.20 4.95
CA ILE A 255 0.74 26.29 5.14
C ILE A 255 0.04 25.10 4.47
N TYR A 256 -1.02 24.60 5.09
CA TYR A 256 -1.90 23.57 4.52
C TYR A 256 -3.13 24.22 3.87
N GLU A 257 -3.39 23.93 2.61
CA GLU A 257 -4.52 24.46 1.85
C GLU A 257 -5.71 23.48 1.93
N ILE A 258 -6.64 23.75 2.86
CA ILE A 258 -7.84 22.92 3.04
C ILE A 258 -9.04 23.71 2.50
N ALA A 259 -9.55 23.27 1.36
CA ALA A 259 -10.56 24.01 0.59
C ALA A 259 -10.06 25.42 0.25
N GLU A 260 -10.79 26.47 0.64
CA GLU A 260 -10.39 27.87 0.42
C GLU A 260 -9.64 28.46 1.64
N LYS A 261 -9.29 27.63 2.63
CA LYS A 261 -8.65 28.08 3.86
C LYS A 261 -7.17 27.73 3.86
N LYS A 262 -6.37 28.72 4.23
CA LYS A 262 -4.97 28.55 4.62
C LYS A 262 -4.93 28.18 6.09
N VAL A 263 -4.44 26.99 6.38
CA VAL A 263 -4.43 26.39 7.72
C VAL A 263 -2.98 26.21 8.15
N THR A 264 -2.63 26.80 9.29
CA THR A 264 -1.32 26.58 9.90
C THR A 264 -1.22 25.16 10.48
N LYS A 265 0.00 24.71 10.75
CA LYS A 265 0.27 23.44 11.43
C LYS A 265 -0.46 23.32 12.77
N GLU A 266 -0.49 24.39 13.55
CA GLU A 266 -1.16 24.46 14.85
C GLU A 266 -2.68 24.34 14.71
N GLU A 267 -3.26 25.02 13.72
CA GLU A 267 -4.70 24.92 13.43
C GLU A 267 -5.07 23.53 12.91
N LEU A 268 -4.24 22.92 12.07
CA LEU A 268 -4.45 21.57 11.57
C LEU A 268 -4.40 20.54 12.71
N PHE A 269 -3.48 20.71 13.65
CA PHE A 269 -3.44 19.90 14.88
C PHE A 269 -4.74 20.02 15.70
N VAL A 270 -5.31 21.23 15.83
CA VAL A 270 -6.61 21.42 16.50
C VAL A 270 -7.74 20.73 15.73
N ILE A 271 -7.73 20.80 14.40
CA ILE A 271 -8.69 20.08 13.55
C ILE A 271 -8.61 18.57 13.83
N TYR A 272 -7.42 17.97 13.81
CA TYR A 272 -7.28 16.54 14.08
C TYR A 272 -7.76 16.15 15.46
N LYS A 273 -7.40 16.90 16.52
CA LYS A 273 -7.92 16.64 17.87
C LYS A 273 -9.44 16.60 17.90
N SER A 274 -10.11 17.53 17.20
CA SER A 274 -11.56 17.55 17.11
C SER A 274 -12.12 16.34 16.35
N LEU A 275 -11.46 15.88 15.28
CA LEU A 275 -11.89 14.70 14.51
C LEU A 275 -11.71 13.42 15.32
N ILE A 276 -10.54 13.26 15.96
CA ILE A 276 -10.23 12.11 16.83
C ILE A 276 -11.29 11.98 17.93
N SER A 277 -11.63 13.07 18.63
CA SER A 277 -12.62 13.02 19.71
C SER A 277 -14.04 12.78 19.21
N LYS A 278 -14.42 13.37 18.06
CA LYS A 278 -15.80 13.33 17.57
C LYS A 278 -16.15 12.00 16.91
N PHE A 279 -15.19 11.39 16.20
CA PHE A 279 -15.42 10.18 15.41
C PHE A 279 -14.72 8.94 15.99
N ASN A 280 -14.04 9.08 17.14
CA ASN A 280 -13.26 8.02 17.77
C ASN A 280 -12.32 7.32 16.78
N LEU A 281 -11.54 8.13 16.04
CA LEU A 281 -10.64 7.62 15.00
C LEU A 281 -9.67 6.59 15.58
N PHE A 282 -9.49 5.50 14.84
CA PHE A 282 -8.56 4.41 15.15
C PHE A 282 -7.17 4.70 14.62
N SER A 283 -7.07 5.28 13.42
CA SER A 283 -5.81 5.73 12.87
C SER A 283 -5.92 6.99 12.02
N ILE A 284 -4.79 7.70 11.88
CA ILE A 284 -4.58 8.76 10.91
C ILE A 284 -3.23 8.50 10.22
N GLU A 285 -3.28 8.38 8.90
CA GLU A 285 -2.12 8.26 8.02
C GLU A 285 -1.74 9.64 7.46
N ASP A 286 -0.43 9.92 7.44
CA ASP A 286 0.21 11.15 6.97
C ASP A 286 -0.50 12.47 7.35
N PRO A 287 -0.71 12.71 8.67
CA PRO A 287 -1.37 13.92 9.17
C PRO A 287 -0.61 15.22 8.87
N PHE A 288 0.71 15.17 8.65
CA PHE A 288 1.53 16.34 8.36
C PHE A 288 2.49 16.05 7.20
N ASP A 289 3.13 17.11 6.70
CA ASP A 289 4.15 17.04 5.66
C ASP A 289 5.21 15.97 5.94
N GLU A 290 5.71 15.34 4.89
CA GLU A 290 6.60 14.17 4.93
C GLU A 290 7.98 14.42 5.57
N GLU A 291 8.32 15.68 5.90
CA GLU A 291 9.51 16.03 6.69
C GLU A 291 9.20 16.41 8.15
N ASP A 292 7.94 16.45 8.58
CA ASP A 292 7.51 16.96 9.89
C ASP A 292 7.39 15.88 10.99
N PHE A 293 8.46 15.14 11.20
CA PHE A 293 8.57 14.07 12.21
C PHE A 293 8.10 14.47 13.62
N GLU A 294 8.30 15.73 14.02
CA GLU A 294 7.92 16.21 15.35
C GLU A 294 6.40 16.40 15.49
N SER A 295 5.70 16.85 14.43
CA SER A 295 4.24 16.99 14.48
C SER A 295 3.53 15.65 14.47
N PHE A 296 4.05 14.66 13.74
CA PHE A 296 3.59 13.28 13.82
C PHE A 296 3.62 12.74 15.26
N LYS A 297 4.73 12.97 15.98
CA LYS A 297 4.82 12.61 17.40
C LYS A 297 3.75 13.30 18.24
N LYS A 298 3.59 14.62 18.07
CA LYS A 298 2.61 15.40 18.85
C LYS A 298 1.19 14.86 18.70
N ILE A 299 0.77 14.46 17.50
CA ILE A 299 -0.58 13.94 17.28
C ILE A 299 -0.72 12.50 17.79
N LYS A 300 0.34 11.69 17.68
CA LYS A 300 0.39 10.34 18.25
C LYS A 300 0.15 10.34 19.76
N ASP A 301 0.75 11.30 20.46
CA ASP A 301 0.66 11.43 21.92
C ASP A 301 -0.69 12.01 22.41
N VAL A 302 -1.66 12.29 21.51
CA VAL A 302 -3.00 12.76 21.90
C VAL A 302 -3.84 11.67 22.54
N LYS A 303 -3.67 10.41 22.14
CA LYS A 303 -4.44 9.26 22.62
C LYS A 303 -3.64 7.98 22.43
N ASP A 304 -3.39 7.23 23.51
CA ASP A 304 -2.59 6.00 23.47
C ASP A 304 -3.12 4.93 22.49
N SER A 305 -4.44 4.90 22.28
CA SER A 305 -5.08 3.94 21.37
C SER A 305 -5.13 4.40 19.90
N LEU A 306 -4.55 5.54 19.57
CA LEU A 306 -4.55 6.08 18.21
C LEU A 306 -3.30 5.60 17.46
N PHE A 307 -3.50 5.06 16.26
CA PHE A 307 -2.39 4.77 15.37
C PHE A 307 -2.08 5.96 14.46
N ILE A 308 -0.86 6.46 14.52
CA ILE A 308 -0.31 7.39 13.54
C ILE A 308 0.55 6.58 12.59
N VAL A 309 0.11 6.56 11.34
CA VAL A 309 0.68 5.76 10.27
C VAL A 309 1.55 6.67 9.40
N GLY A 310 2.80 6.27 9.17
CA GLY A 310 3.65 6.91 8.16
C GLY A 310 3.55 6.20 6.82
N ASP A 311 3.24 6.94 5.76
CA ASP A 311 3.36 6.50 4.36
C ASP A 311 4.49 7.28 3.68
N ASP A 312 4.24 8.50 3.20
CA ASP A 312 5.24 9.40 2.60
C ASP A 312 6.37 9.75 3.59
N LEU A 313 6.08 9.80 4.90
CA LEU A 313 7.11 10.01 5.94
C LEU A 313 8.19 8.91 5.94
N THR A 314 7.82 7.68 5.56
CA THR A 314 8.69 6.50 5.70
C THR A 314 9.03 5.81 4.38
N VAL A 315 8.19 5.94 3.35
CA VAL A 315 8.30 5.37 2.00
C VAL A 315 8.85 3.94 1.97
N SER A 316 8.39 3.09 2.89
CA SER A 316 8.87 1.71 3.04
C SER A 316 10.41 1.57 3.18
N ASN A 317 11.09 2.61 3.67
CA ASN A 317 12.54 2.74 3.68
C ASN A 317 13.12 2.67 5.10
N GLN A 318 14.09 1.79 5.32
CA GLN A 318 14.72 1.60 6.63
C GLN A 318 15.38 2.85 7.22
N ILE A 319 15.97 3.72 6.38
CA ILE A 319 16.68 4.91 6.86
C ILE A 319 15.67 5.90 7.46
N LEU A 320 14.56 6.13 6.75
CA LEU A 320 13.50 7.02 7.22
C LEU A 320 12.73 6.40 8.38
N LEU A 321 12.50 5.08 8.36
CA LEU A 321 11.94 4.37 9.52
C LEU A 321 12.82 4.51 10.77
N LYS A 322 14.15 4.39 10.66
CA LYS A 322 15.06 4.64 11.80
C LYS A 322 14.91 6.05 12.35
N LYS A 323 14.86 7.06 11.47
CA LYS A 323 14.59 8.45 11.88
C LYS A 323 13.24 8.57 12.60
N ALA A 324 12.17 7.93 12.08
CA ALA A 324 10.86 7.93 12.70
C ALA A 324 10.85 7.24 14.08
N ILE A 325 11.58 6.13 14.23
CA ILE A 325 11.77 5.42 15.50
C ILE A 325 12.49 6.31 16.51
N GLU A 326 13.63 6.89 16.14
CA GLU A 326 14.43 7.77 17.01
C GLU A 326 13.62 8.97 17.50
N LYS A 327 12.76 9.52 16.64
CA LYS A 327 11.87 10.64 16.97
C LYS A 327 10.61 10.22 17.70
N GLY A 328 10.25 8.93 17.64
CA GLY A 328 8.97 8.42 18.14
C GLY A 328 7.78 8.94 17.36
N SER A 329 7.94 9.22 16.07
CA SER A 329 6.95 9.91 15.22
C SER A 329 5.71 9.06 14.92
N VAL A 330 5.88 7.76 14.72
CA VAL A 330 4.81 6.84 14.30
C VAL A 330 4.72 5.63 15.22
N ASN A 331 3.58 4.95 15.20
CA ASN A 331 3.38 3.63 15.81
C ASN A 331 2.79 2.61 14.82
N ALA A 332 2.57 3.03 13.56
CA ALA A 332 2.29 2.16 12.44
C ALA A 332 2.96 2.71 11.17
N MET A 333 3.14 1.88 10.14
CA MET A 333 3.64 2.31 8.84
C MET A 333 2.98 1.57 7.70
N ILE A 334 2.91 2.24 6.55
CA ILE A 334 2.55 1.63 5.27
C ILE A 334 3.76 0.88 4.69
N ILE A 335 3.49 -0.29 4.12
CA ILE A 335 4.45 -1.07 3.34
C ILE A 335 3.94 -1.22 1.90
N LYS A 336 4.69 -0.63 0.97
CA LYS A 336 4.49 -0.68 -0.48
C LYS A 336 5.81 -1.14 -1.10
N PRO A 337 5.93 -2.41 -1.56
CA PRO A 337 7.19 -2.93 -2.08
C PRO A 337 7.82 -2.09 -3.20
N ASN A 338 6.98 -1.44 -4.03
CA ASN A 338 7.47 -0.60 -5.12
C ASN A 338 8.05 0.75 -4.67
N GLN A 339 7.79 1.23 -3.44
CA GLN A 339 8.43 2.44 -2.90
C GLN A 339 9.91 2.23 -2.57
N ILE A 340 10.30 0.99 -2.24
CA ILE A 340 11.70 0.65 -1.94
C ILE A 340 12.38 -0.09 -3.08
N GLY A 341 11.66 -0.95 -3.83
CA GLY A 341 12.10 -1.50 -5.11
C GLY A 341 12.68 -2.92 -5.08
N THR A 342 12.76 -3.59 -3.93
CA THR A 342 13.05 -5.03 -3.84
C THR A 342 12.30 -5.70 -2.68
N LEU A 343 12.05 -7.00 -2.78
CA LEU A 343 11.42 -7.78 -1.71
C LEU A 343 12.33 -7.86 -0.49
N SER A 344 13.63 -8.10 -0.65
CA SER A 344 14.55 -8.18 0.49
C SER A 344 14.60 -6.88 1.30
N GLU A 345 14.68 -5.71 0.65
CA GLU A 345 14.63 -4.43 1.38
C GLU A 345 13.27 -4.21 2.07
N THR A 346 12.17 -4.62 1.42
CA THR A 346 10.81 -4.58 2.00
C THR A 346 10.74 -5.39 3.29
N LEU A 347 11.18 -6.66 3.24
CA LEU A 347 11.12 -7.59 4.37
C LEU A 347 12.01 -7.13 5.54
N GLU A 348 13.18 -6.57 5.25
CA GLU A 348 14.06 -6.03 6.28
C GLU A 348 13.49 -4.74 6.91
N THR A 349 12.80 -3.89 6.13
CA THR A 349 12.03 -2.76 6.69
C THR A 349 10.92 -3.24 7.61
N MET A 350 10.16 -4.25 7.18
CA MET A 350 9.09 -4.86 7.98
C MET A 350 9.63 -5.45 9.29
N ARG A 351 10.74 -6.20 9.24
CA ARG A 351 11.40 -6.75 10.43
C ARG A 351 11.78 -5.63 11.41
N LEU A 352 12.46 -4.59 10.92
CA LEU A 352 12.87 -3.44 11.73
C LEU A 352 11.67 -2.74 12.40
N ALA A 353 10.56 -2.57 11.69
CA ALA A 353 9.35 -1.97 12.24
C ALA A 353 8.80 -2.79 13.42
N ARG A 354 8.65 -4.11 13.24
CA ARG A 354 8.10 -4.99 14.29
C ARG A 354 9.04 -5.15 15.50
N GLU A 355 10.35 -5.16 15.29
CA GLU A 355 11.34 -5.12 16.37
C GLU A 355 11.20 -3.88 17.27
N ASN A 356 10.71 -2.78 16.70
CA ASN A 356 10.44 -1.52 17.40
C ASN A 356 8.96 -1.32 17.74
N ASN A 357 8.14 -2.37 17.68
CA ASN A 357 6.69 -2.34 17.97
C ASN A 357 5.90 -1.33 17.11
N ILE A 358 6.36 -1.05 15.90
CA ILE A 358 5.61 -0.28 14.90
C ILE A 358 4.76 -1.28 14.10
N GLU A 359 3.46 -1.07 14.06
CA GLU A 359 2.54 -1.92 13.30
C GLU A 359 2.72 -1.77 11.79
N ILE A 360 2.45 -2.83 11.03
CA ILE A 360 2.62 -2.85 9.57
C ILE A 360 1.26 -2.98 8.88
N ILE A 361 0.99 -2.05 7.97
CA ILE A 361 -0.15 -2.10 7.07
C ILE A 361 0.41 -2.28 5.65
N VAL A 362 0.24 -3.46 5.08
CA VAL A 362 0.62 -3.69 3.67
C VAL A 362 -0.40 -2.98 2.79
N SER A 363 0.08 -2.25 1.78
CA SER A 363 -0.78 -1.37 0.98
C SER A 363 -0.59 -1.55 -0.52
N HIS A 364 -1.70 -1.38 -1.24
CA HIS A 364 -1.74 -1.21 -2.69
C HIS A 364 -1.13 0.14 -3.13
N ARG A 365 -1.22 0.42 -4.45
CA ARG A 365 -1.12 1.77 -5.00
C ARG A 365 -2.40 2.12 -5.76
N SER A 366 -2.62 3.40 -6.03
CA SER A 366 -3.77 3.87 -6.79
C SER A 366 -3.83 3.31 -8.22
N GLY A 367 -2.70 3.15 -8.91
CA GLY A 367 -2.59 2.36 -10.15
C GLY A 367 -2.24 0.91 -9.86
N GLU A 368 -3.25 0.04 -9.74
CA GLU A 368 -3.04 -1.39 -9.49
C GLU A 368 -3.22 -2.26 -10.73
N THR A 369 -2.98 -3.54 -10.57
CA THR A 369 -3.09 -4.64 -11.51
C THR A 369 -3.89 -5.75 -10.84
N ASN A 370 -4.15 -6.84 -11.56
CA ASN A 370 -4.81 -8.01 -10.97
C ASN A 370 -3.85 -8.93 -10.18
N ASP A 371 -2.60 -8.52 -9.92
CA ASP A 371 -1.70 -9.28 -9.06
C ASP A 371 -2.11 -9.16 -7.59
N ASP A 372 -2.10 -10.25 -6.84
CA ASP A 372 -2.61 -10.36 -5.47
C ASP A 372 -1.50 -10.53 -4.41
N PHE A 373 -0.24 -10.36 -4.79
CA PHE A 373 0.94 -10.62 -3.94
C PHE A 373 0.88 -9.94 -2.56
N ILE A 374 0.32 -8.73 -2.47
CA ILE A 374 0.24 -8.00 -1.19
C ILE A 374 -0.64 -8.70 -0.15
N SER A 375 -1.59 -9.54 -0.57
CA SER A 375 -2.38 -10.38 0.34
C SER A 375 -1.53 -11.51 0.94
N ASP A 376 -0.74 -12.21 0.11
CA ASP A 376 0.22 -13.21 0.59
C ASP A 376 1.27 -12.57 1.50
N LEU A 377 1.78 -11.37 1.16
CA LEU A 377 2.74 -10.64 1.99
C LEU A 377 2.15 -10.27 3.37
N ALA A 378 0.94 -9.74 3.40
CA ALA A 378 0.27 -9.37 4.65
C ALA A 378 0.01 -10.59 5.54
N TYR A 379 -0.44 -11.69 4.93
CA TYR A 379 -0.77 -12.92 5.65
C TYR A 379 0.48 -13.67 6.13
N ALA A 380 1.51 -13.80 5.27
CA ALA A 380 2.77 -14.47 5.58
C ALA A 380 3.37 -14.00 6.91
N PHE A 381 3.35 -12.69 7.15
CA PHE A 381 3.97 -12.08 8.32
C PHE A 381 2.98 -11.59 9.37
N SER A 382 1.71 -12.04 9.29
CA SER A 382 0.67 -11.70 10.28
C SER A 382 0.60 -10.19 10.54
N CYS A 383 0.57 -9.41 9.46
CA CYS A 383 0.60 -7.95 9.52
C CYS A 383 -0.62 -7.38 10.23
N PHE A 384 -0.51 -6.14 10.71
CA PHE A 384 -1.60 -5.46 11.40
C PHE A 384 -2.77 -5.17 10.47
N GLY A 385 -2.49 -4.77 9.23
CA GLY A 385 -3.51 -4.40 8.27
C GLY A 385 -3.16 -4.69 6.81
N LEU A 386 -4.21 -4.71 5.99
CA LEU A 386 -4.16 -4.69 4.54
C LEU A 386 -5.02 -3.52 4.05
N LYS A 387 -4.38 -2.55 3.37
CA LYS A 387 -5.03 -1.39 2.74
C LYS A 387 -5.03 -1.59 1.23
N THR A 388 -6.13 -2.08 0.67
CA THR A 388 -6.21 -2.44 -0.76
C THR A 388 -7.46 -1.90 -1.47
N GLY A 389 -8.00 -0.77 -1.02
CA GLY A 389 -9.10 -0.05 -1.67
C GLY A 389 -10.48 -0.65 -1.41
N SER A 390 -11.47 -0.23 -2.20
CA SER A 390 -12.88 -0.65 -2.07
C SER A 390 -13.21 -1.88 -2.93
N SER A 391 -14.24 -2.63 -2.51
CA SER A 391 -14.75 -3.81 -3.19
C SER A 391 -15.35 -3.58 -4.59
N PHE A 392 -15.56 -2.33 -5.02
CA PHE A 392 -16.22 -2.04 -6.31
C PHE A 392 -15.30 -2.15 -7.53
N ARG A 393 -13.99 -2.31 -7.31
CA ARG A 393 -12.98 -2.35 -8.35
C ARG A 393 -12.33 -3.74 -8.42
N PRO A 394 -12.26 -4.40 -9.60
CA PRO A 394 -11.76 -5.77 -9.72
C PRO A 394 -10.33 -5.96 -9.20
N GLU A 395 -9.44 -5.01 -9.48
CA GLU A 395 -8.05 -5.04 -9.07
C GLU A 395 -7.88 -4.94 -7.55
N ARG A 396 -8.91 -4.48 -6.84
CA ARG A 396 -8.97 -4.43 -5.37
C ARG A 396 -9.55 -5.73 -4.83
N MET A 397 -10.65 -6.18 -5.43
CA MET A 397 -11.36 -7.38 -5.03
C MET A 397 -10.49 -8.64 -5.10
N VAL A 398 -9.61 -8.77 -6.09
CA VAL A 398 -8.73 -9.95 -6.22
C VAL A 398 -7.83 -10.16 -4.99
N LYS A 399 -7.39 -9.08 -4.34
CA LYS A 399 -6.60 -9.17 -3.09
C LYS A 399 -7.43 -9.70 -1.94
N TYR A 400 -8.66 -9.20 -1.78
CA TYR A 400 -9.57 -9.70 -0.74
C TYR A 400 -9.92 -11.17 -0.95
N GLN A 401 -10.17 -11.58 -2.20
CA GLN A 401 -10.41 -12.98 -2.54
C GLN A 401 -9.21 -13.86 -2.21
N ARG A 402 -8.00 -13.44 -2.56
CA ARG A 402 -6.77 -14.15 -2.20
C ARG A 402 -6.59 -14.26 -0.69
N LEU A 403 -6.83 -13.17 0.06
CA LEU A 403 -6.74 -13.21 1.53
C LEU A 403 -7.75 -14.20 2.13
N ILE A 404 -9.01 -14.17 1.65
CA ILE A 404 -10.06 -15.11 2.09
C ILE A 404 -9.70 -16.56 1.76
N GLU A 405 -9.04 -16.81 0.64
CA GLU A 405 -8.57 -18.15 0.27
C GLU A 405 -7.49 -18.65 1.25
N ILE A 406 -6.46 -17.85 1.50
CA ILE A 406 -5.30 -18.27 2.31
C ILE A 406 -5.55 -18.22 3.82
N SER A 407 -6.58 -17.49 4.27
CA SER A 407 -6.93 -17.37 5.70
C SER A 407 -7.95 -18.39 6.22
N LYS A 408 -8.46 -19.27 5.35
CA LYS A 408 -9.31 -20.42 5.73
C LYS A 408 -8.47 -21.52 6.34
#